data_AF-A0A7D5BZP2-F1
#
_entry.id   AF-A0A7D5BZP2-F1
#
_cell.length_a   1.000
_cell.length_b   1.000
_cell.length_c   1.000
_cell.angle_alpha   90.00
_cell.angle_beta   90.00
_cell.angle_gamma   90.00
#
_symmetry.space_group_name_H-M   'P 1'
#
loop_
_entity.id
_entity.type
_entity.pdbx_description
1 polymer ?
#
loop_
_entity_poly.entity_id
_entity_poly.type
_entity_poly.pdbx_seq_one_letter_code
_entity_poly.pdbx_strand_id
1 'polypeptide(L)'
;MSPAIAALHPSRRALGSGLLAGLAHLTVACALADWFGFSVGLSPFSGYVAVGGLLLGAVPVAILVETRLVAPSVAVAAALAASAYGTWSVYVAPDVTPTPVDPTPFGWYLIAWVVVLGAALAAGGVEYGLRRVLAGQRD
;
A
#
# COMPACT_ATOMS: atom_id res chain seq x y z
N MET A 1 12.24 -25.09 -19.42
CA MET A 1 11.31 -24.02 -19.00
C MET A 1 11.48 -22.85 -19.95
N SER A 2 10.40 -22.26 -20.46
CA SER A 2 10.48 -21.13 -21.39
C SER A 2 11.10 -19.90 -20.69
N PRO A 3 11.99 -19.14 -21.33
CA PRO A 3 12.57 -17.91 -20.75
C PRO A 3 11.50 -16.89 -20.33
N ALA A 4 10.31 -16.93 -20.93
CA ALA A 4 9.17 -16.10 -20.55
C ALA A 4 8.58 -16.45 -19.16
N ILE A 5 8.71 -17.71 -18.71
CA ILE A 5 8.21 -18.17 -17.40
C ILE A 5 9.23 -17.86 -16.30
N ALA A 6 10.52 -17.87 -16.61
CA ALA A 6 11.56 -17.47 -15.67
C ALA A 6 11.42 -15.99 -15.25
N ALA A 7 10.89 -15.14 -16.14
CA ALA A 7 10.60 -13.73 -15.87
C ALA A 7 9.41 -13.50 -14.90
N LEU A 8 8.63 -14.54 -14.58
CA LEU A 8 7.47 -14.42 -13.68
C LEU A 8 7.82 -14.64 -12.20
N HIS A 9 9.02 -15.13 -11.89
CA HIS A 9 9.45 -15.31 -10.51
C HIS A 9 10.21 -14.08 -10.03
N PRO A 10 9.72 -13.36 -8.99
CA PRO A 10 10.46 -12.25 -8.43
C PRO A 10 11.81 -12.74 -7.90
N SER A 11 12.86 -11.93 -8.08
CA SER A 11 14.17 -12.23 -7.51
C SER A 11 14.08 -12.45 -5.99
N ARG A 12 15.00 -13.26 -5.43
CA ARG A 12 15.10 -13.45 -3.98
C ARG A 12 15.24 -12.12 -3.22
N ARG A 13 15.91 -11.14 -3.84
CA ARG A 13 16.06 -9.80 -3.29
C ARG A 13 14.73 -9.05 -3.26
N ALA A 14 13.95 -9.07 -4.35
CA ALA A 14 12.62 -8.46 -4.38
C ALA A 14 11.66 -9.14 -3.40
N LEU A 15 11.71 -10.47 -3.30
CA LEU A 15 10.90 -11.21 -2.32
C LEU A 15 11.27 -10.81 -0.89
N GLY A 16 12.56 -10.82 -0.54
CA GLY A 16 13.01 -10.46 0.80
C GLY A 16 12.71 -9.00 1.16
N SER A 17 13.00 -8.06 0.24
CA SER A 17 12.74 -6.63 0.47
C SER A 17 11.25 -6.34 0.54
N GLY A 18 10.44 -6.98 -0.32
CA GLY A 18 8.99 -6.90 -0.30
C GLY A 18 8.42 -7.41 1.02
N LEU A 19 8.82 -8.60 1.47
CA LEU A 19 8.34 -9.14 2.75
C LEU A 19 8.68 -8.22 3.94
N LEU A 20 9.91 -7.69 4.00
CA LEU A 20 10.31 -6.74 5.04
C LEU A 20 9.48 -5.46 5.00
N ALA A 21 9.27 -4.89 3.82
CA ALA A 21 8.45 -3.69 3.65
C ALA A 21 6.96 -3.94 3.97
N GLY A 22 6.45 -5.11 3.59
CA GLY A 22 5.10 -5.54 3.95
C GLY A 22 4.91 -5.63 5.45
N LEU A 23 5.84 -6.28 6.15
CA LEU A 23 5.81 -6.38 7.60
C LEU A 23 5.90 -5.00 8.26
N ALA A 24 6.83 -4.15 7.81
CA ALA A 24 6.95 -2.79 8.31
C ALA A 24 5.66 -1.97 8.10
N HIS A 25 5.08 -2.03 6.90
CA HIS A 25 3.82 -1.35 6.58
C HIS A 25 2.67 -1.87 7.45
N LEU A 26 2.55 -3.20 7.61
CA LEU A 26 1.55 -3.81 8.48
C LEU A 26 1.72 -3.37 9.94
N THR A 27 2.95 -3.34 10.45
CA THR A 27 3.24 -2.85 11.81
C THR A 27 2.80 -1.40 11.99
N VAL A 28 3.14 -0.52 11.04
CA VAL A 28 2.71 0.89 11.09
C VAL A 28 1.19 1.00 11.03
N ALA A 29 0.53 0.25 10.15
CA ALA A 29 -0.93 0.24 10.04
C ALA A 29 -1.61 -0.25 11.34
N CYS A 30 -1.08 -1.30 11.97
CA CYS A 30 -1.57 -1.77 13.26
C CYS A 30 -1.36 -0.74 14.38
N ALA A 31 -0.19 -0.08 14.42
CA ALA A 31 0.09 0.96 15.41
C ALA A 31 -0.85 2.17 15.25
N LEU A 32 -1.13 2.58 14.01
CA LEU A 32 -2.12 3.62 13.72
C LEU A 32 -3.54 3.17 14.09
N ALA A 33 -3.90 1.92 13.82
CA ALA A 33 -5.20 1.37 14.18
C ALA A 33 -5.42 1.38 15.70
N ASP A 34 -4.42 0.93 16.46
CA ASP A 34 -4.43 0.97 17.92
C ASP A 34 -4.53 2.40 18.44
N TRP A 35 -3.73 3.33 17.88
CA TRP A 35 -3.76 4.74 18.26
C TRP A 35 -5.11 5.40 17.98
N PHE A 36 -5.78 5.05 16.87
CA PHE A 36 -7.12 5.52 16.54
C PHE A 36 -8.25 4.75 17.27
N GLY A 37 -7.91 3.81 18.16
CA GLY A 37 -8.87 3.06 18.96
C GLY A 37 -9.67 2.01 18.17
N PHE A 38 -9.15 1.55 17.02
CA PHE A 38 -9.76 0.45 16.28
C PHE A 38 -9.54 -0.87 17.00
N SER A 39 -10.61 -1.66 17.14
CA SER A 39 -10.55 -2.98 17.75
C SER A 39 -9.88 -3.98 16.80
N VAL A 40 -8.54 -4.07 16.84
CA VAL A 40 -7.75 -5.02 16.03
C VAL A 40 -7.80 -6.47 16.57
N GLY A 41 -8.88 -6.83 17.29
CA GLY A 41 -9.07 -8.15 17.89
C GLY A 41 -9.28 -9.27 16.87
N LEU A 42 -9.54 -10.50 17.34
CA LEU A 42 -9.85 -11.67 16.49
C LEU A 42 -11.24 -11.54 15.84
N SER A 43 -11.39 -10.60 14.92
CA SER A 43 -12.51 -10.51 13.99
C SER A 43 -12.19 -11.37 12.76
N PRO A 44 -13.19 -12.02 12.13
CA PRO A 44 -13.02 -12.66 10.82
C PRO A 44 -12.41 -11.71 9.76
N PHE A 45 -12.60 -10.39 9.93
CA PHE A 45 -12.07 -9.36 9.06
C PHE A 45 -10.58 -9.06 9.28
N SER A 46 -10.01 -9.44 10.42
CA SER A 46 -8.62 -9.13 10.78
C SER A 46 -7.61 -9.82 9.87
N GLY A 47 -7.93 -11.04 9.38
CA GLY A 47 -7.10 -11.72 8.39
C GLY A 47 -7.06 -10.97 7.06
N TYR A 48 -8.20 -10.46 6.58
CA TYR A 48 -8.28 -9.68 5.36
C TYR A 48 -7.49 -8.37 5.45
N VAL A 49 -7.61 -7.64 6.57
CA VAL A 49 -6.86 -6.40 6.81
C VAL A 49 -5.36 -6.68 6.96
N ALA A 50 -4.98 -7.75 7.66
CA ALA A 50 -3.57 -8.12 7.83
C ALA A 50 -2.89 -8.47 6.50
N VAL A 51 -3.59 -9.26 5.66
CA VAL A 51 -3.11 -9.58 4.30
C VAL A 51 -3.02 -8.30 3.46
N GLY A 52 -4.03 -7.43 3.52
CA GLY A 52 -4.01 -6.15 2.83
C GLY A 52 -2.84 -5.26 3.26
N GLY A 53 -2.63 -5.09 4.56
CA GLY A 53 -1.51 -4.33 5.12
C GLY A 53 -0.16 -4.89 4.72
N LEU A 54 -0.01 -6.23 4.69
CA LEU A 54 1.21 -6.88 4.22
C LEU A 54 1.44 -6.64 2.72
N LEU A 55 0.41 -6.84 1.88
CA LEU A 55 0.53 -6.73 0.43
C LEU A 55 0.74 -5.28 -0.05
N LEU A 56 0.11 -4.31 0.61
CA LEU A 56 0.30 -2.89 0.32
C LEU A 56 1.75 -2.44 0.54
N GLY A 57 2.47 -3.00 1.52
CA GLY A 57 3.91 -2.75 1.63
C GLY A 57 4.74 -3.63 0.70
N ALA A 58 4.39 -4.91 0.57
CA ALA A 58 5.24 -5.88 -0.10
C ALA A 58 5.26 -5.75 -1.62
N VAL A 59 4.10 -5.62 -2.26
CA VAL A 59 3.98 -5.63 -3.72
C VAL A 59 4.66 -4.41 -4.34
N PRO A 60 4.40 -3.16 -3.90
CA PRO A 60 5.03 -1.98 -4.49
C PRO A 60 6.55 -1.97 -4.31
N VAL A 61 7.06 -2.47 -3.18
CA VAL A 61 8.51 -2.52 -2.93
C VAL A 61 9.17 -3.63 -3.73
N ALA A 62 8.53 -4.79 -3.89
CA ALA A 62 9.03 -5.83 -4.78
C ALA A 62 9.13 -5.30 -6.23
N ILE A 63 8.11 -4.58 -6.71
CA ILE A 63 8.11 -3.92 -8.02
C ILE A 63 9.24 -2.88 -8.11
N LEU A 64 9.41 -2.05 -7.08
CA LEU A 64 10.48 -1.04 -7.03
C LEU A 64 11.86 -1.70 -7.13
N VAL A 65 12.12 -2.78 -6.40
CA VAL A 65 13.41 -3.47 -6.40
C VAL A 65 13.70 -4.11 -7.77
N GLU A 66 12.69 -4.73 -8.39
CA GLU A 66 12.86 -5.49 -9.62
C GLU A 66 12.92 -4.58 -10.86
N THR A 67 12.10 -3.53 -10.89
CA THR A 67 11.86 -2.70 -12.09
C THR A 67 12.27 -1.24 -11.94
N ARG A 68 12.62 -0.80 -10.72
CA ARG A 68 12.88 0.61 -10.37
C ARG A 68 11.70 1.55 -10.64
N LEU A 69 10.47 1.03 -10.70
CA LEU A 69 9.25 1.82 -10.74
C LEU A 69 8.95 2.33 -9.33
N VAL A 70 8.92 3.65 -9.17
CA VAL A 70 8.80 4.33 -7.87
C VAL A 70 7.33 4.68 -7.57
N ALA A 71 6.53 4.92 -8.61
CA ALA A 71 5.16 5.40 -8.48
C ALA A 71 4.25 4.51 -7.62
N PRO A 72 4.30 3.16 -7.71
CA PRO A 72 3.46 2.31 -6.85
C PRO A 72 3.76 2.51 -5.35
N SER A 73 5.04 2.62 -4.99
CA SER A 73 5.46 2.77 -3.59
C SER A 73 5.05 4.14 -3.05
N VAL A 74 5.22 5.19 -3.86
CA VAL A 74 4.79 6.55 -3.51
C VAL A 74 3.27 6.63 -3.38
N ALA A 75 2.51 6.00 -4.28
CA ALA A 75 1.06 6.01 -4.23
C ALA A 75 0.52 5.38 -2.94
N VAL A 76 1.05 4.22 -2.54
CA VAL A 76 0.65 3.57 -1.28
C VAL A 76 1.06 4.40 -0.07
N ALA A 77 2.30 4.91 -0.03
CA ALA A 77 2.77 5.73 1.08
C ALA A 77 1.94 7.02 1.24
N ALA A 78 1.60 7.68 0.13
CA ALA A 78 0.75 8.86 0.12
C ALA A 78 -0.68 8.53 0.58
N ALA A 79 -1.25 7.41 0.12
CA ALA A 79 -2.58 6.97 0.55
C ALA A 79 -2.63 6.65 2.05
N LEU A 80 -1.60 5.99 2.59
CA LEU A 80 -1.47 5.74 4.04
C LEU A 80 -1.41 7.06 4.82
N ALA A 81 -0.51 7.97 4.42
CA ALA A 81 -0.32 9.24 5.11
C ALA A 81 -1.57 10.12 5.04
N ALA A 82 -2.19 10.25 3.86
CA ALA A 82 -3.38 11.06 3.66
C ALA A 82 -4.58 10.51 4.44
N SER A 83 -4.75 9.18 4.46
CA SER A 83 -5.83 8.56 5.22
C SER A 83 -5.63 8.67 6.73
N ALA A 84 -4.40 8.46 7.23
CA ALA A 84 -4.07 8.65 8.64
C ALA A 84 -4.25 10.11 9.07
N TYR A 85 -3.75 11.06 8.27
CA TYR A 85 -3.93 12.48 8.53
C TYR A 85 -5.40 12.88 8.52
N GLY A 86 -6.18 12.41 7.54
CA GLY A 86 -7.62 12.69 7.45
C GLY A 86 -8.41 12.15 8.64
N THR A 87 -8.04 10.98 9.16
CA THR A 87 -8.63 10.48 10.41
C THR A 87 -8.22 11.33 11.60
N TRP A 88 -6.92 11.61 11.75
CA TRP A 88 -6.42 12.41 12.87
C TRP A 88 -7.02 13.82 12.91
N SER A 89 -7.03 14.53 11.78
CA SER A 89 -7.46 15.93 11.71
C SER A 89 -8.95 16.12 12.01
N VAL A 90 -9.77 15.08 11.84
CA VAL A 90 -11.22 15.15 12.05
C VAL A 90 -11.65 14.52 13.37
N TYR A 91 -11.02 13.42 13.78
CA TYR A 91 -11.52 12.60 14.89
C TYR A 91 -10.59 12.55 16.11
N VAL A 92 -9.40 13.12 16.04
CA VAL A 92 -8.41 13.09 17.13
C VAL A 92 -7.94 14.49 17.54
N ALA A 93 -7.62 15.34 16.57
CA ALA A 93 -7.09 16.68 16.82
C ALA A 93 -8.12 17.70 17.36
N PRO A 94 -9.40 17.71 16.94
CA PRO A 94 -10.36 18.72 17.39
C PRO A 94 -10.88 18.48 18.82
N ASP A 95 -11.23 19.58 19.52
CA ASP A 95 -11.84 19.52 20.87
C ASP A 95 -13.25 18.91 20.86
N VAL A 96 -13.96 19.05 19.74
CA VAL A 96 -15.29 18.46 19.53
C VAL A 96 -15.19 17.46 18.39
N THR A 97 -15.32 16.18 18.73
CA THR A 97 -15.21 15.08 17.76
C THR A 97 -16.59 14.70 17.22
N PRO A 98 -16.79 14.71 15.89
CA PRO A 98 -18.02 14.22 15.31
C PRO A 98 -18.07 12.69 15.43
N THR A 99 -19.27 12.15 15.65
CA THR A 99 -19.48 10.70 15.55
C THR A 99 -19.38 10.28 14.08
N PRO A 100 -18.51 9.32 13.71
CA PRO A 100 -18.43 8.85 12.33
C PRO A 100 -19.74 8.20 11.89
N VAL A 101 -20.24 8.59 10.71
CA VAL A 101 -21.39 7.92 10.05
C VAL A 101 -20.96 6.73 9.18
N ASP A 102 -19.68 6.68 8.81
CA ASP A 102 -19.01 5.69 7.96
C ASP A 102 -17.62 5.40 8.54
N PRO A 103 -16.88 4.38 8.04
CA PRO A 103 -15.46 4.24 8.35
C PRO A 103 -14.70 5.56 8.16
N THR A 104 -13.80 5.88 9.08
CA THR A 104 -12.93 7.06 8.93
C THR A 104 -12.03 6.89 7.70
N PRO A 105 -11.35 7.95 7.20
CA PRO A 105 -10.46 7.81 6.04
C PRO A 105 -9.43 6.68 6.17
N PHE A 106 -8.80 6.52 7.34
CA PHE A 106 -7.93 5.39 7.65
C PHE A 106 -8.68 4.06 7.73
N GLY A 107 -9.91 4.04 8.26
CA GLY A 107 -10.79 2.86 8.21
C GLY A 107 -11.05 2.38 6.78
N TRP A 108 -11.37 3.31 5.86
CA TRP A 108 -11.52 3.01 4.43
C TRP A 108 -10.23 2.49 3.81
N TYR A 109 -9.08 3.07 4.14
CA TYR A 109 -7.78 2.58 3.67
C TYR A 109 -7.55 1.10 4.05
N LEU A 110 -7.90 0.70 5.27
CA LEU A 110 -7.74 -0.68 5.74
C LEU A 110 -8.65 -1.67 5.01
N ILE A 111 -9.91 -1.32 4.75
CA ILE A 111 -10.87 -2.26 4.15
C ILE A 111 -10.89 -2.22 2.61
N ALA A 112 -10.51 -1.09 2.01
CA ALA A 112 -10.47 -0.90 0.55
C ALA A 112 -9.07 -1.10 -0.04
N TRP A 113 -8.18 -1.82 0.65
CA TRP A 113 -6.78 -1.99 0.24
C TRP A 113 -6.61 -2.54 -1.18
N VAL A 114 -7.55 -3.34 -1.69
CA VAL A 114 -7.53 -3.84 -3.08
C VAL A 114 -7.62 -2.68 -4.08
N VAL A 115 -8.46 -1.68 -3.80
CA VAL A 115 -8.59 -0.46 -4.63
C VAL A 115 -7.31 0.36 -4.56
N VAL A 116 -6.73 0.53 -3.36
CA VAL A 116 -5.46 1.24 -3.16
C VAL A 116 -4.34 0.57 -3.95
N LEU A 117 -4.23 -0.77 -3.85
CA LEU A 117 -3.22 -1.53 -4.57
C LEU A 117 -3.45 -1.45 -6.08
N GLY A 118 -4.69 -1.57 -6.55
CA GLY A 118 -5.04 -1.41 -7.96
C GLY A 118 -4.63 -0.04 -8.51
N ALA A 119 -4.91 1.04 -7.77
CA ALA A 119 -4.49 2.39 -8.14
C ALA A 119 -2.97 2.55 -8.16
N ALA A 120 -2.26 1.98 -7.18
CA ALA A 120 -0.80 2.00 -7.14
C ALA A 120 -0.17 1.25 -8.33
N LEU A 121 -0.73 0.10 -8.72
CA LEU A 121 -0.29 -0.66 -9.88
C LEU A 121 -0.58 0.09 -11.20
N ALA A 122 -1.74 0.74 -11.31
CA ALA A 122 -2.06 1.59 -12.45
C ALA A 122 -1.05 2.75 -12.58
N ALA A 123 -0.67 3.39 -11.46
CA ALA A 123 0.36 4.42 -11.45
C ALA A 123 1.73 3.86 -11.92
N GLY A 124 2.10 2.66 -11.50
CA GLY A 124 3.29 1.97 -12.01
C GLY A 124 3.23 1.66 -13.51
N GLY A 125 2.06 1.27 -14.01
CA GLY A 125 1.83 1.06 -15.44
C GLY A 125 2.00 2.33 -16.26
N VAL A 126 1.49 3.46 -15.76
CA VAL A 126 1.70 4.78 -16.37
C VAL A 126 3.18 5.17 -16.37
N GLU A 127 3.86 5.05 -15.23
CA GLU A 127 5.29 5.33 -15.11
C GLU A 127 6.11 4.49 -16.09
N TYR A 128 5.80 3.19 -16.18
CA TYR A 128 6.46 2.27 -17.10
C TYR A 128 6.25 2.68 -18.57
N GLY A 129 5.00 3.00 -18.95
CA GLY A 129 4.66 3.45 -20.30
C GLY A 129 5.41 4.73 -20.69
N LEU A 130 5.44 5.72 -19.80
CA LEU A 130 6.16 6.97 -20.03
C LEU A 130 7.66 6.75 -20.22
N ARG A 131 8.29 5.93 -19.37
CA ARG A 131 9.73 5.60 -19.50
C ARG A 131 10.05 4.96 -20.84
N ARG A 132 9.17 4.09 -21.36
CA ARG A 132 9.37 3.43 -22.66
C ARG A 132 9.28 4.41 -23.83
N VAL A 133 8.29 5.30 -23.82
CA VAL A 133 8.12 6.33 -24.86
C VAL A 133 9.34 7.26 -24.90
N LEU A 134 9.80 7.71 -23.73
CA LEU A 134 10.96 8.60 -23.64
C LEU A 134 12.27 7.92 -24.07
N ALA A 135 12.42 6.62 -23.84
CA ALA A 135 13.59 5.87 -24.29
C ALA A 135 13.60 5.74 -25.83
N GLY A 136 12.46 5.40 -26.44
CA GLY A 136 12.36 5.26 -27.90
C GLY A 136 12.45 6.58 -28.69
N GLN A 137 12.37 7.73 -28.03
CA GLN A 137 12.61 9.05 -28.65
C GLN A 137 14.09 9.46 -28.67
N ARG A 138 14.98 8.68 -28.04
CA ARG A 138 16.42 8.95 -27.95
C ARG A 138 17.26 8.14 -28.95
N ASP A 139 16.62 7.24 -29.70
CA ASP A 139 17.20 6.43 -30.78
C ASP A 139 16.82 7.02 -32.15
#